data_AF-A0A2V8T1X1-F1
#
_entry.id   AF-A0A2V8T1X1-F1
#
_cell.length_a   1.000
_cell.length_b   1.000
_cell.length_c   1.000
_cell.angle_alpha   90.00
_cell.angle_beta   90.00
_cell.angle_gamma   90.00
#
_symmetry.space_group_name_H-M   'P 1'
#
loop_
_entity.id
_entity.type
_entity.pdbx_description
1 polymer ?
#
loop_
_entity_poly.entity_id
_entity_poly.type
_entity_poly.pdbx_seq_one_letter_code
_entity_poly.pdbx_strand_id
1 'polypeptide(L)'
;MAGAKIDYGFRREGIHYEFDGKVVDIDFTWCNGDRIYTDSIDRWNDDETISDKDKRKVLSDVLRFTNEVRRAIVVVSTDDPSQKLWEEVCRELSSLVQGIEYTSDQKQRHFEREMYLGTLRRGLGLNINGVEIRTEDELDQVLTKLTKRSRSD
;
A
#
# COMPACT_ATOMS: atom_id res chain seq x y z
N MET A 1 -12.80 -18.54 19.99
CA MET A 1 -12.49 -18.01 18.65
C MET A 1 -11.06 -17.52 18.72
N ALA A 2 -10.15 -18.06 17.90
CA ALA A 2 -8.79 -17.55 17.84
C ALA A 2 -8.83 -16.13 17.22
N GLY A 3 -8.14 -15.18 17.84
CA GLY A 3 -7.95 -13.85 17.27
C GLY A 3 -7.06 -13.91 16.02
N ALA A 4 -7.08 -12.86 15.20
CA ALA A 4 -6.08 -12.71 14.15
C ALA A 4 -4.69 -12.59 14.79
N LYS A 5 -3.66 -13.08 14.10
CA LYS A 5 -2.26 -12.77 14.44
C LYS A 5 -1.84 -11.57 13.59
N ILE A 6 -1.21 -10.59 14.22
CA ILE A 6 -0.82 -9.35 13.57
C ILE A 6 0.56 -8.98 14.09
N ASP A 7 1.51 -8.78 13.17
CA ASP A 7 2.89 -8.44 13.49
C ASP A 7 3.43 -7.41 12.51
N TYR A 8 4.40 -6.62 12.96
CA TYR A 8 5.14 -5.73 12.06
C TYR A 8 6.15 -6.52 11.22
N GLY A 9 6.28 -6.15 9.94
CA GLY A 9 7.32 -6.66 9.06
C GLY A 9 8.73 -6.19 9.46
N PHE A 10 9.73 -6.57 8.66
CA PHE A 10 11.12 -6.17 8.88
C PHE A 10 11.23 -4.64 8.96
N ARG A 11 11.91 -4.12 9.99
CA ARG A 11 12.02 -2.65 10.26
C ARG A 11 10.69 -1.90 10.42
N ARG A 12 9.61 -2.62 10.75
CA ARG A 12 8.24 -2.07 10.79
C ARG A 12 7.78 -1.51 9.45
N GLU A 13 8.33 -2.04 8.36
CA GLU A 13 7.82 -1.81 7.02
C GLU A 13 6.87 -2.97 6.72
N GLY A 14 5.61 -2.65 6.49
CA GLY A 14 4.54 -3.63 6.34
C GLY A 14 3.95 -4.16 7.66
N ILE A 15 2.75 -4.72 7.55
CA ILE A 15 2.04 -5.44 8.61
C ILE A 15 1.64 -6.81 8.07
N HIS A 16 2.07 -7.86 8.76
CA HIS A 16 1.68 -9.23 8.47
C HIS A 16 0.38 -9.54 9.23
N TYR A 17 -0.67 -9.95 8.52
CA TYR A 17 -1.95 -10.31 9.11
C TYR A 17 -2.33 -11.75 8.74
N GLU A 18 -2.63 -12.58 9.74
CA GLU A 18 -3.09 -13.97 9.57
C GLU A 18 -4.45 -14.17 10.27
N PHE A 19 -5.44 -14.68 9.53
CA PHE A 19 -6.75 -15.06 10.05
C PHE A 19 -7.30 -16.27 9.32
N ASP A 20 -7.74 -17.29 10.06
CA ASP A 20 -8.31 -18.53 9.52
C ASP A 20 -7.41 -19.23 8.48
N GLY A 21 -6.10 -19.18 8.69
CA GLY A 21 -5.10 -19.74 7.77
C GLY A 21 -4.87 -18.92 6.49
N LYS A 22 -5.59 -17.81 6.31
CA LYS A 22 -5.35 -16.82 5.25
C LYS A 22 -4.41 -15.74 5.73
N VAL A 23 -3.55 -15.28 4.83
CA VAL A 23 -2.50 -14.31 5.12
C VAL A 23 -2.59 -13.17 4.13
N VAL A 24 -2.41 -11.94 4.60
CA VAL A 24 -2.19 -10.76 3.75
C VAL A 24 -1.06 -9.93 4.35
N ASP A 25 -0.11 -9.54 3.50
CA ASP A 25 0.92 -8.55 3.84
C ASP A 25 0.43 -7.17 3.42
N ILE A 26 0.30 -6.28 4.40
CA ILE A 26 -0.32 -4.97 4.24
C ILE A 26 0.79 -3.94 4.17
N ASP A 27 0.78 -3.13 3.14
CA ASP A 27 1.72 -2.04 2.98
C ASP A 27 1.52 -1.02 4.11
N PHE A 28 2.64 -0.72 4.77
CA PHE A 28 2.68 0.16 5.92
C PHE A 28 4.01 0.88 6.01
N THR A 29 3.98 2.17 6.34
CA THR A 29 5.17 2.94 6.69
C THR A 29 4.95 3.74 7.96
N TRP A 30 6.01 3.89 8.75
CA TRP A 30 6.02 4.76 9.93
C TRP A 30 6.71 6.11 9.66
N CYS A 31 7.37 6.25 8.51
CA CYS A 31 8.05 7.48 8.10
C CYS A 31 7.03 8.60 7.88
N ASN A 32 7.22 9.73 8.58
CA ASN A 32 6.29 10.87 8.57
C ASN A 32 4.87 10.55 9.06
N GLY A 33 4.71 9.56 9.95
CA GLY A 33 3.42 9.10 10.47
C GLY A 33 3.11 7.66 10.05
N ASP A 34 2.31 6.96 10.84
CA ASP A 34 1.85 5.61 10.50
C ASP A 34 0.85 5.72 9.35
N ARG A 35 1.15 5.08 8.23
CA ARG A 35 0.28 5.00 7.06
C ARG A 35 -0.02 3.55 6.76
N ILE A 36 -1.29 3.23 6.62
CA ILE A 36 -1.79 1.92 6.18
C ILE A 36 -2.35 2.11 4.76
N TYR A 37 -1.84 1.36 3.79
CA TYR A 37 -2.27 1.47 2.40
C TYR A 37 -3.32 0.40 2.09
N THR A 38 -4.53 0.82 1.74
CA THR A 38 -5.67 -0.10 1.60
C THR A 38 -5.67 -0.93 0.33
N ASP A 39 -4.91 -0.50 -0.68
CA ASP A 39 -4.71 -1.21 -1.96
C ASP A 39 -4.02 -2.57 -1.77
N SER A 40 -3.15 -2.69 -0.77
CA SER A 40 -2.55 -3.97 -0.36
C SER A 40 -3.55 -4.94 0.30
N ILE A 41 -4.76 -4.49 0.63
CA ILE A 41 -5.84 -5.32 1.20
C ILE A 41 -6.85 -5.70 0.09
N ASP A 42 -6.35 -6.27 -1.01
CA ASP A 42 -7.20 -6.74 -2.12
C ASP A 42 -7.21 -8.26 -2.29
N ARG A 43 -6.06 -8.91 -2.14
CA ARG A 43 -5.91 -10.36 -2.25
C ARG A 43 -5.15 -10.91 -1.05
N TRP A 44 -5.52 -12.13 -0.66
CA TRP A 44 -4.69 -12.94 0.22
C TRP A 44 -3.40 -13.33 -0.54
N ASN A 45 -2.37 -13.75 0.20
CA ASN A 45 -1.09 -14.18 -0.36
C ASN A 45 -1.18 -15.44 -1.23
N ASP A 46 -2.34 -16.11 -1.29
CA ASP A 46 -2.65 -17.22 -2.21
C ASP A 46 -3.44 -16.78 -3.45
N ASP A 47 -3.45 -15.48 -3.74
CA ASP A 47 -4.12 -14.80 -4.86
C ASP A 47 -5.65 -14.80 -4.81
N GLU A 48 -6.30 -15.31 -3.76
CA GLU A 48 -7.75 -15.19 -3.61
C GLU A 48 -8.15 -13.75 -3.25
N THR A 49 -9.17 -13.20 -3.95
CA THR A 49 -9.73 -11.88 -3.63
C THR A 49 -10.36 -11.86 -2.25
N ILE A 50 -9.98 -10.86 -1.44
CA ILE A 50 -10.53 -10.65 -0.10
C ILE A 50 -11.95 -10.11 -0.23
N SER A 51 -12.90 -10.75 0.46
CA SER A 51 -14.29 -10.29 0.49
C SER A 51 -14.43 -8.94 1.22
N ASP A 52 -15.43 -8.12 0.88
CA ASP A 52 -15.68 -6.84 1.58
C ASP A 52 -15.82 -7.00 3.10
N LYS A 53 -16.40 -8.12 3.54
CA LYS A 53 -16.52 -8.46 4.96
C LYS A 53 -15.14 -8.66 5.60
N ASP A 54 -14.25 -9.38 4.92
CA ASP A 54 -12.91 -9.66 5.42
C ASP A 54 -12.01 -8.43 5.30
N LYS A 55 -12.11 -7.67 4.20
CA LYS A 55 -11.48 -6.35 4.02
C LYS A 55 -11.76 -5.43 5.21
N ARG A 56 -13.05 -5.30 5.58
CA ARG A 56 -13.47 -4.55 6.78
C ARG A 56 -12.84 -5.09 8.05
N LYS A 57 -12.80 -6.42 8.22
CA LYS A 57 -12.20 -7.04 9.40
C LYS A 57 -10.69 -6.78 9.49
N VAL A 58 -9.96 -6.99 8.40
CA VAL A 58 -8.51 -6.76 8.31
C VAL A 58 -8.19 -5.33 8.70
N LEU A 59 -8.80 -4.34 8.04
CA LEU A 59 -8.53 -2.93 8.34
C LEU A 59 -8.90 -2.58 9.80
N SER A 60 -10.02 -3.10 10.31
CA SER A 60 -10.43 -2.86 11.70
C SER A 60 -9.43 -3.39 12.72
N ASP A 61 -8.95 -4.62 12.51
CA ASP A 61 -8.02 -5.26 13.44
C ASP A 61 -6.63 -4.61 13.36
N VAL A 62 -6.19 -4.21 12.16
CA VAL A 62 -4.92 -3.49 11.95
C VAL A 62 -4.96 -2.08 12.56
N LEU A 63 -6.09 -1.37 12.44
CA LEU A 63 -6.26 -0.07 13.09
C LEU A 63 -6.20 -0.19 14.62
N ARG A 64 -6.77 -1.25 15.20
CA ARG A 64 -6.67 -1.50 16.65
C ARG A 64 -5.23 -1.81 17.06
N PHE A 65 -4.55 -2.65 16.29
CA PHE A 65 -3.15 -3.02 16.51
C PHE A 65 -2.22 -1.81 16.47
N THR A 66 -2.32 -0.98 15.43
CA THR A 66 -1.47 0.21 15.27
C THR A 66 -1.76 1.31 16.28
N ASN A 67 -3.02 1.45 16.69
CA ASN A 67 -3.45 2.47 17.65
C ASN A 67 -2.84 2.32 19.06
N GLU A 68 -2.30 1.15 19.42
CA GLU A 68 -1.57 0.98 20.70
C GLU A 68 -0.36 1.92 20.82
N VAL A 69 0.22 2.32 19.69
CA VAL A 69 1.36 3.25 19.64
C VAL A 69 0.89 4.64 19.25
N ARG A 70 0.15 4.76 18.14
CA ARG A 70 -0.40 6.01 17.61
C ARG A 70 -1.50 5.73 16.61
N ARG A 71 -2.42 6.68 16.43
CA ARG A 71 -3.42 6.62 15.37
C ARG A 71 -2.74 6.64 14.00
N ALA A 72 -3.16 5.74 13.12
CA ALA A 72 -2.67 5.68 11.76
C ALA A 72 -3.47 6.60 10.82
N ILE A 73 -2.80 7.09 9.77
CA ILE A 73 -3.42 7.64 8.58
C ILE A 73 -3.77 6.47 7.66
N VAL A 74 -4.99 6.44 7.14
CA VAL A 74 -5.39 5.43 6.16
C VAL A 74 -5.23 6.03 4.77
N VAL A 75 -4.42 5.40 3.93
CA VAL A 75 -4.18 5.83 2.55
C VAL A 75 -5.14 5.07 1.64
N VAL A 76 -6.02 5.81 0.95
CA VAL A 76 -7.06 5.26 0.08
C VAL A 76 -6.83 5.73 -1.34
N SER A 77 -6.72 4.80 -2.29
CA SER A 77 -6.69 5.14 -3.71
C SER A 77 -8.09 5.50 -4.20
N THR A 78 -8.21 6.61 -4.93
CA THR A 78 -9.48 7.01 -5.59
C THR A 78 -9.83 6.12 -6.78
N ASP A 79 -8.88 5.31 -7.24
CA ASP A 79 -9.08 4.34 -8.34
C ASP A 79 -9.47 2.95 -7.80
N ASP A 80 -9.47 2.74 -6.47
CA ASP A 80 -9.82 1.48 -5.83
C ASP A 80 -11.34 1.24 -5.86
N PRO A 81 -11.83 0.11 -6.42
CA PRO A 81 -13.25 -0.25 -6.38
C PRO A 81 -13.86 -0.30 -4.98
N SER A 82 -13.06 -0.61 -3.96
CA SER A 82 -13.43 -0.67 -2.56
C SER A 82 -13.30 0.69 -1.83
N GLN A 83 -13.03 1.81 -2.52
CA GLN A 83 -12.88 3.15 -1.89
C GLN A 83 -14.00 3.46 -0.89
N LYS A 84 -15.26 3.25 -1.27
CA LYS A 84 -16.42 3.55 -0.41
C LYS A 84 -16.43 2.71 0.86
N LEU A 85 -16.04 1.44 0.77
CA LEU A 85 -15.90 0.56 1.92
C LEU A 85 -14.85 1.12 2.89
N TRP A 86 -13.70 1.57 2.38
CA TRP A 86 -12.64 2.13 3.21
C TRP A 86 -13.06 3.39 3.94
N GLU A 87 -13.75 4.30 3.25
CA GLU A 87 -14.30 5.52 3.85
C GLU A 87 -15.34 5.22 4.94
N GLU A 88 -16.19 4.21 4.73
CA GLU A 88 -17.16 3.74 5.72
C GLU A 88 -16.47 3.18 6.97
N VAL A 89 -15.49 2.29 6.80
CA VAL A 89 -14.73 1.69 7.92
C VAL A 89 -14.00 2.77 8.71
N CYS A 90 -13.34 3.72 8.01
CA CYS A 90 -12.64 4.82 8.67
C CYS A 90 -13.59 5.74 9.45
N ARG A 91 -14.82 5.94 8.96
CA ARG A 91 -15.84 6.74 9.66
C ARG A 91 -16.31 6.04 10.93
N GLU A 92 -16.61 4.75 10.84
CA GLU A 92 -17.02 3.92 11.98
C GLU A 92 -15.94 3.85 13.07
N LEU A 93 -14.67 3.77 12.64
CA LEU A 93 -13.51 3.68 13.53
C LEU A 93 -12.74 4.99 13.64
N SER A 94 -13.43 6.13 13.52
CA SER A 94 -12.81 7.47 13.52
C SER A 94 -11.99 7.78 14.79
N SER A 95 -12.24 7.10 15.90
CA SER A 95 -11.43 7.21 17.12
C SER A 95 -10.03 6.56 16.99
N LEU A 96 -9.86 5.61 16.07
CA LEU A 96 -8.60 4.90 15.80
C LEU A 96 -7.83 5.49 14.62
N VAL A 97 -8.49 6.32 13.80
CA VAL A 97 -7.92 6.91 12.58
C VAL A 97 -7.47 8.34 12.85
N GLN A 98 -6.25 8.68 12.43
CA GLN A 98 -5.73 10.05 12.49
C GLN A 98 -6.33 10.91 11.37
N GLY A 99 -6.47 10.32 10.18
CA GLY A 99 -7.04 10.95 8.99
C GLY A 99 -7.02 10.00 7.79
N ILE A 100 -7.61 10.44 6.68
CA ILE A 100 -7.58 9.73 5.40
C ILE A 100 -6.72 10.53 4.42
N GLU A 101 -5.77 9.86 3.77
CA GLU A 101 -4.95 10.42 2.70
C GLU A 101 -5.38 9.81 1.37
N TYR A 102 -5.76 10.65 0.41
CA TYR A 102 -6.22 10.19 -0.89
C TYR A 102 -5.10 10.16 -1.94
N THR A 103 -4.82 8.97 -2.44
CA THR A 103 -3.91 8.74 -3.57
C THR A 103 -4.68 8.38 -4.84
N SER A 104 -3.95 8.20 -5.94
CA SER A 104 -4.46 7.67 -7.20
C SER A 104 -3.32 6.99 -7.92
N ASP A 105 -3.64 6.11 -8.87
CA ASP A 105 -2.65 5.48 -9.73
C ASP A 105 -1.76 6.51 -10.43
N GLN A 106 -2.35 7.65 -10.82
CA GLN A 106 -1.61 8.74 -11.44
C GLN A 106 -0.61 9.39 -10.48
N LYS A 107 -1.04 9.65 -9.23
CA LYS A 107 -0.15 10.21 -8.21
C LYS A 107 0.97 9.25 -7.86
N GLN A 108 0.67 7.96 -7.73
CA GLN A 108 1.65 6.92 -7.45
C GLN A 108 2.70 6.83 -8.56
N ARG A 109 2.28 6.75 -9.82
CA ARG A 109 3.20 6.77 -10.97
C ARG A 109 4.07 8.02 -11.02
N HIS A 110 3.49 9.18 -10.71
CA HIS A 110 4.24 10.43 -10.67
C HIS A 110 5.28 10.43 -9.54
N PHE A 111 4.91 9.96 -8.35
CA PHE A 111 5.82 9.81 -7.22
C PHE A 111 6.99 8.87 -7.52
N GLU A 112 6.70 7.69 -8.09
CA GLU A 112 7.73 6.73 -8.51
C GLU A 112 8.69 7.34 -9.53
N ARG A 113 8.16 8.04 -10.54
CA ARG A 113 8.97 8.75 -11.54
C ARG A 113 9.90 9.77 -10.87
N GLU A 114 9.39 10.62 -9.98
CA GLU A 114 10.21 11.64 -9.31
C GLU A 114 11.26 11.01 -8.37
N MET A 115 10.97 9.88 -7.73
CA MET A 115 11.94 9.13 -6.95
C MET A 115 13.09 8.60 -7.82
N TYR A 116 12.78 8.02 -8.97
CA TYR A 116 13.78 7.55 -9.92
C TYR A 116 14.61 8.70 -10.50
N LEU A 117 13.97 9.82 -10.86
CA LEU A 117 14.68 11.02 -11.29
C LEU A 117 15.59 11.58 -10.20
N GLY A 118 15.15 11.56 -8.93
CA GLY A 118 15.98 11.93 -7.79
C GLY A 118 17.25 11.09 -7.69
N THR A 119 17.16 9.79 -7.98
CA THR A 119 18.29 8.86 -8.01
C THR A 119 19.28 9.22 -9.13
N LEU A 120 18.77 9.45 -10.35
CA LEU A 120 19.58 9.87 -11.50
C LEU A 120 20.27 11.22 -11.27
N ARG A 121 19.56 12.21 -10.72
CA ARG A 121 20.10 13.54 -10.40
C ARG A 121 21.23 13.49 -9.36
N ARG A 122 21.25 12.46 -8.51
CA ARG A 122 22.32 12.21 -7.53
C ARG A 122 23.52 11.47 -8.11
N GLY A 123 23.48 11.11 -9.40
CA GLY A 123 24.53 10.33 -10.07
C GLY A 123 24.60 8.89 -9.58
N LEU A 124 23.55 8.39 -8.93
CA LEU A 124 23.45 7.01 -8.49
C LEU A 124 22.98 6.15 -9.67
N GLY A 125 23.57 4.97 -9.82
CA GLY A 125 23.16 4.01 -10.84
C GLY A 125 21.71 3.58 -10.60
N LEU A 126 20.86 3.73 -11.62
CA LEU A 126 19.48 3.29 -11.60
C LEU A 126 19.35 2.03 -12.46
N ASN A 127 18.82 0.96 -11.90
CA ASN A 127 18.47 -0.25 -12.64
C ASN A 127 17.01 -0.60 -12.36
N ILE A 128 16.20 -0.71 -13.41
CA ILE A 128 14.79 -1.08 -13.32
C ILE A 128 14.61 -2.35 -14.16
N ASN A 129 14.24 -3.46 -13.52
CA ASN A 129 14.03 -4.77 -14.16
C ASN A 129 15.19 -5.23 -15.07
N GLY A 130 16.43 -5.02 -14.63
CA GLY A 130 17.63 -5.41 -15.37
C GLY A 130 18.07 -4.38 -16.43
N VAL A 131 17.31 -3.30 -16.64
CA VAL A 131 17.67 -2.22 -17.57
C VAL A 131 18.38 -1.12 -16.79
N GLU A 132 19.63 -0.84 -17.16
CA GLU A 132 20.37 0.32 -16.64
C GLU A 132 19.80 1.61 -17.25
N ILE A 133 19.48 2.58 -16.39
CA ILE A 133 18.92 3.88 -16.76
C ILE A 133 19.93 4.96 -16.41
N ARG A 134 20.24 5.82 -17.38
CA ARG A 134 21.21 6.92 -17.23
C ARG A 134 20.60 8.28 -17.53
N THR A 135 19.49 8.33 -18.25
CA THR A 135 18.81 9.58 -18.62
C THR A 135 17.33 9.58 -18.24
N GLU A 136 16.74 10.78 -18.18
CA GLU A 136 15.30 10.97 -17.97
C GLU A 136 14.46 10.38 -19.12
N ASP A 137 14.93 10.49 -20.37
CA ASP A 137 14.25 9.91 -21.53
C ASP A 137 14.20 8.37 -21.47
N GLU A 138 15.29 7.72 -21.04
CA GLU A 138 15.34 6.27 -20.83
C GLU A 138 14.38 5.82 -19.73
N LEU A 139 14.28 6.60 -18.65
CA LEU A 139 13.33 6.36 -17.57
C LEU A 139 11.89 6.39 -18.08
N ASP A 140 11.51 7.44 -18.82
CA ASP A 140 10.16 7.59 -19.35
C ASP A 140 9.76 6.44 -20.31
N GLN A 141 10.70 5.98 -21.12
CA GLN A 141 10.48 4.82 -21.99
C GLN A 141 10.25 3.52 -21.20
N VAL A 142 11.02 3.29 -20.14
CA VAL A 142 10.88 2.08 -19.31
C VAL A 142 9.57 2.10 -18.52
N LEU A 143 9.24 3.22 -17.87
CA LEU A 143 7.99 3.35 -17.12
C LEU A 143 6.75 3.19 -18.03
N THR A 144 6.82 3.72 -19.25
CA THR A 144 5.75 3.53 -20.25
C THR A 144 5.57 2.06 -20.63
N LYS A 145 6.66 1.30 -20.79
CA LYS A 145 6.61 -0.15 -21.10
C LYS A 145 6.03 -0.95 -19.95
N LEU A 146 6.37 -0.62 -18.70
CA LEU A 146 5.85 -1.29 -17.50
C LEU A 146 4.34 -1.07 -17.35
N THR A 147 3.88 0.17 -17.55
CA THR A 147 2.45 0.52 -17.47
C THR A 147 1.60 -0.20 -18.54
N LYS A 148 2.18 -0.52 -19.70
CA LYS A 148 1.48 -1.29 -20.75
C LYS A 148 1.38 -2.78 -20.42
N ARG A 149 2.37 -3.35 -19.74
CA ARG A 149 2.36 -4.76 -19.33
C ARG A 149 1.36 -5.02 -18.22
N SER A 150 1.30 -4.17 -17.19
CA SER A 150 0.37 -4.31 -16.06
C SER A 150 -1.12 -4.13 -16.43
N ARG A 151 -1.44 -3.72 -17.67
CA ARG A 151 -2.81 -3.59 -18.19
C ARG A 151 -3.19 -4.71 -19.17
N SER A 152 -2.24 -5.59 -19.49
CA SER A 152 -2.42 -6.67 -20.48
C SER A 152 -2.54 -8.05 -19.82
N ASP A 153 -2.43 -8.12 -18.49
CA ASP A 153 -2.63 -9.29 -17.63
C ASP A 153 -3.85 -9.03 -16.73
#